data_AF-A9KRJ0-F1
#
_entry.id   AF-A9KRJ0-F1
#
_cell.length_a   1.000
_cell.length_b   1.000
_cell.length_c   1.000
_cell.angle_alpha   90.00
_cell.angle_beta   90.00
_cell.angle_gamma   90.00
#
_symmetry.space_group_name_H-M   'P 1'
#
loop_
_entity.id
_entity.type
_entity.pdbx_description
1 polymer ?
#
loop_
_entity_poly.entity_id
_entity_poly.type
_entity_poly.pdbx_seq_one_letter_code
_entity_poly.pdbx_strand_id
1 'polypeptide(L)'
;MEHKFYINSRHGYAVMLEQYKAMHEQIGNARFLPNHDMKKDIVYDIKPEFGKGTIQIYNLLGNVMLLIYDFVFYEDIVTVFDLTDNYFEIEYCIDGRMYIEAESIWSKKIVRFGCLL
;
A
#
# COMPACT_ATOMS: atom_id res chain seq x y z
N MET A 1 16.23 7.48 8.91
CA MET A 1 15.16 7.81 9.88
C MET A 1 14.00 6.86 9.61
N GLU A 2 12.92 6.88 10.39
CA GLU A 2 11.79 5.98 10.17
C GLU A 2 10.56 6.84 9.88
N HIS A 3 9.88 6.58 8.76
CA HIS A 3 8.64 7.28 8.41
C HIS A 3 7.44 6.39 8.74
N LYS A 4 6.65 6.80 9.74
CA LYS A 4 5.45 6.07 10.17
C LYS A 4 4.17 6.67 9.62
N PHE A 5 3.33 5.81 9.06
CA PHE A 5 1.97 6.10 8.64
C PHE A 5 0.99 5.26 9.43
N TYR A 6 -0.16 5.85 9.76
CA TYR A 6 -1.22 5.18 10.50
C TYR A 6 -2.47 5.12 9.65
N ILE A 7 -3.02 3.92 9.48
CA ILE A 7 -4.21 3.66 8.68
C ILE A 7 -5.25 2.99 9.57
N ASN A 8 -6.45 3.57 9.62
CA ASN A 8 -7.53 3.13 10.48
C ASN A 8 -8.79 2.81 9.66
N SER A 9 -9.42 1.66 9.92
CA SER A 9 -10.65 1.26 9.23
C SER A 9 -11.95 1.43 10.03
N ARG A 10 -11.91 2.02 11.25
CA ARG A 10 -13.09 2.29 12.13
C ARG A 10 -14.23 3.02 11.43
N HIS A 11 -13.91 3.86 10.47
CA HIS A 11 -14.86 4.68 9.73
C HIS A 11 -15.22 4.09 8.35
N GLY A 12 -14.92 2.80 8.14
CA GLY A 12 -15.22 2.06 6.92
C GLY A 12 -14.15 2.18 5.83
N TYR A 13 -14.31 1.34 4.81
CA TYR A 13 -13.35 1.17 3.70
C TYR A 13 -13.05 2.46 2.94
N ALA A 14 -14.06 3.29 2.66
CA ALA A 14 -13.85 4.54 1.91
C ALA A 14 -12.89 5.51 2.64
N VAL A 15 -13.00 5.60 3.96
CA VAL A 15 -12.11 6.47 4.77
C VAL A 15 -10.71 5.87 4.87
N MET A 16 -10.60 4.54 4.94
CA MET A 16 -9.32 3.84 4.87
C MET A 16 -8.61 4.10 3.53
N LEU A 17 -9.34 4.09 2.42
CA LEU A 17 -8.78 4.39 1.09
C LEU A 17 -8.21 5.80 0.98
N GLU A 18 -8.92 6.80 1.51
CA GLU A 18 -8.41 8.18 1.50
C GLU A 18 -7.13 8.32 2.35
N GLN A 19 -7.01 7.56 3.45
CA GLN A 19 -5.77 7.52 4.24
C GLN A 19 -4.61 6.89 3.44
N TYR A 20 -4.84 5.77 2.75
CA TYR A 20 -3.85 5.17 1.85
C TYR A 20 -3.42 6.13 0.75
N LYS A 21 -4.38 6.83 0.14
CA LYS A 21 -4.10 7.82 -0.89
C LYS A 21 -3.23 8.96 -0.34
N ALA A 22 -3.59 9.50 0.83
CA ALA A 22 -2.81 10.55 1.48
C ALA A 22 -1.39 10.11 1.86
N MET A 23 -1.21 8.83 2.24
CA MET A 23 0.12 8.25 2.46
C MET A 23 0.92 8.24 1.16
N HIS A 24 0.36 7.70 0.07
CA HIS A 24 1.06 7.63 -1.21
C HIS A 24 1.41 9.00 -1.78
N GLU A 25 0.56 10.02 -1.59
CA GLU A 25 0.85 11.40 -2.00
C GLU A 25 1.97 12.07 -1.17
N GLN A 26 2.21 11.60 0.07
CA GLN A 26 3.34 12.07 0.86
C GLN A 26 4.67 11.55 0.32
N ILE A 27 4.73 10.27 -0.07
CA ILE A 27 5.97 9.61 -0.51
C ILE A 27 6.19 9.63 -2.03
N GLY A 28 5.16 9.97 -2.81
CA GLY A 28 5.22 9.93 -4.27
C GLY A 28 4.42 11.06 -4.92
N ASN A 29 4.75 11.35 -6.18
CA ASN A 29 4.00 12.26 -7.04
C ASN A 29 3.02 11.45 -7.87
N ALA A 30 1.74 11.78 -7.79
CA ALA A 30 0.71 11.10 -8.57
C ALA A 30 0.78 11.52 -10.05
N ARG A 31 0.77 10.53 -10.95
CA ARG A 31 0.48 10.70 -12.36
C ARG A 31 -0.61 9.73 -12.80
N PHE A 32 -1.40 10.18 -13.76
CA PHE A 32 -2.46 9.38 -14.37
C PHE A 32 -1.97 8.83 -15.70
N LEU A 33 -2.11 7.52 -15.90
CA LEU A 33 -1.78 6.90 -17.17
C LEU A 33 -2.93 7.13 -18.17
N PRO A 34 -2.65 7.61 -19.39
CA PRO A 34 -3.67 7.71 -20.44
C PRO A 34 -3.97 6.31 -21.03
N ASN A 35 -5.23 5.85 -20.87
CA ASN A 35 -5.93 4.70 -21.51
C ASN A 35 -5.68 3.28 -20.94
N HIS A 36 -6.68 2.36 -20.88
CA HIS A 36 -7.56 1.87 -21.96
C HIS A 36 -9.05 1.65 -21.61
N ASP A 37 -9.48 1.93 -20.38
CA ASP A 37 -10.90 1.93 -20.00
C ASP A 37 -11.06 2.90 -18.83
N MET A 38 -12.20 3.58 -18.71
CA MET A 38 -12.46 4.71 -17.80
C MET A 38 -12.44 4.36 -16.28
N LYS A 39 -11.50 3.54 -15.79
CA LYS A 39 -11.41 3.12 -14.40
C LYS A 39 -9.99 3.25 -13.82
N LYS A 40 -9.63 4.50 -13.52
CA LYS A 40 -8.85 4.95 -12.34
C LYS A 40 -7.62 4.11 -11.93
N ASP A 41 -6.63 4.06 -12.80
CA ASP A 41 -5.28 3.63 -12.43
C ASP A 41 -4.45 4.86 -12.02
N ILE A 42 -3.84 4.81 -10.83
CA ILE A 42 -2.96 5.87 -10.32
C ILE A 42 -1.57 5.29 -10.18
N VAL A 43 -0.58 6.02 -10.70
CA VAL A 43 0.83 5.71 -10.47
C VAL A 43 1.42 6.80 -9.60
N TYR A 44 2.11 6.40 -8.54
CA TYR A 44 2.90 7.28 -7.70
C TYR A 44 4.37 7.06 -8.03
N ASP A 45 5.02 8.07 -8.61
CA ASP A 45 6.47 8.07 -8.77
C ASP A 45 7.09 8.51 -7.43
N ILE A 46 7.91 7.65 -6.81
CA ILE A 46 8.52 7.92 -5.50
C ILE A 46 9.36 9.20 -5.56
N LYS A 47 9.16 10.10 -4.61
CA LYS A 47 9.91 11.36 -4.58
C LYS A 47 11.39 11.08 -4.24
N PRO A 48 12.35 11.81 -4.84
CA PRO A 48 13.77 11.54 -4.68
C PRO A 48 14.27 11.52 -3.23
N GLU A 49 13.63 12.26 -2.32
CA GLU A 49 13.96 12.29 -0.90
C GLU A 49 13.60 10.99 -0.16
N PHE A 50 12.65 10.20 -0.66
CA PHE A 50 12.26 8.92 -0.07
C PHE A 50 12.91 7.73 -0.77
N GLY A 51 13.21 7.85 -2.08
CA GLY A 51 13.73 6.74 -2.85
C GLY A 51 13.59 6.92 -4.36
N LYS A 52 13.41 5.79 -5.06
CA LYS A 52 13.21 5.74 -6.51
C LYS A 52 12.22 4.64 -6.88
N GLY A 53 11.56 4.79 -8.03
CA GLY A 53 10.63 3.80 -8.58
C GLY A 53 9.17 4.24 -8.48
N THR A 54 8.24 3.29 -8.51
CA THR A 54 6.81 3.54 -8.62
C THR A 54 5.95 2.63 -7.76
N ILE A 55 4.79 3.14 -7.35
CA ILE A 55 3.67 2.37 -6.81
C ILE A 55 2.52 2.52 -7.79
N GLN A 56 1.94 1.41 -8.25
CA GLN A 56 0.82 1.42 -9.18
C GLN A 56 -0.40 0.81 -8.50
N ILE A 57 -1.53 1.49 -8.58
CA ILE A 57 -2.77 1.07 -7.92
C ILE A 57 -3.85 0.90 -8.96
N TYR A 58 -4.41 -0.31 -9.00
CA TYR A 58 -5.48 -0.72 -9.88
C TYR A 58 -6.74 -1.04 -9.07
N ASN A 59 -7.81 -0.33 -9.35
CA ASN A 59 -9.12 -0.58 -8.74
C ASN A 59 -9.87 -1.63 -9.57
N LEU A 60 -9.91 -2.88 -9.10
CA LEU A 60 -10.49 -3.98 -9.87
C LEU A 60 -12.02 -3.98 -9.80
N LEU A 61 -12.59 -4.41 -8.67
CA LEU A 61 -14.04 -4.49 -8.46
C LEU A 61 -14.41 -4.41 -6.97
N GLY A 62 -15.41 -3.60 -6.62
CA GLY A 62 -15.86 -3.45 -5.23
C GLY A 62 -14.73 -2.91 -4.34
N ASN A 63 -14.37 -3.66 -3.30
CA ASN A 63 -13.30 -3.31 -2.36
C ASN A 63 -11.99 -4.06 -2.66
N VAL A 64 -11.81 -4.54 -3.91
CA VAL A 64 -10.61 -5.26 -4.34
C VAL A 64 -9.69 -4.30 -5.08
N MET A 65 -8.46 -4.17 -4.59
CA MET A 65 -7.37 -3.42 -5.21
C MET A 65 -6.20 -4.34 -5.53
N LEU A 66 -5.48 -4.02 -6.60
CA LEU A 66 -4.18 -4.58 -6.90
C LEU A 66 -3.14 -3.46 -6.78
N LEU A 67 -2.12 -3.69 -5.95
CA LEU A 67 -0.98 -2.82 -5.80
C LEU A 67 0.25 -3.50 -6.42
N ILE A 68 0.96 -2.77 -7.27
CA ILE A 68 2.23 -3.20 -7.85
C ILE A 68 3.32 -2.26 -7.34
N TYR A 69 4.29 -2.86 -6.64
CA TYR A 69 5.42 -2.16 -6.06
C TYR A 69 6.68 -2.43 -6.88
N ASP A 70 7.25 -1.37 -7.47
CA ASP A 70 8.54 -1.39 -8.15
C ASP A 70 9.35 -0.19 -7.66
N PHE A 71 9.84 -0.27 -6.43
CA PHE A 71 10.54 0.84 -5.78
C PHE A 71 11.69 0.37 -4.89
N VAL A 72 12.56 1.32 -4.55
CA VAL A 72 13.56 1.20 -3.50
C VAL A 72 13.47 2.45 -2.63
N PHE A 73 13.23 2.28 -1.33
CA PHE A 73 13.31 3.37 -0.36
C PHE A 73 14.73 3.48 0.21
N TYR A 74 15.12 4.70 0.56
CA TYR A 74 16.39 4.98 1.24
C TYR A 74 16.28 4.87 2.77
N GLU A 75 15.05 4.93 3.28
CA GLU A 75 14.72 4.84 4.69
C GLU A 75 13.55 3.87 4.90
N ASP A 76 13.39 3.37 6.13
CA ASP A 76 12.30 2.47 6.45
C ASP A 76 10.96 3.23 6.44
N ILE A 77 10.02 2.70 5.65
CA ILE A 77 8.62 3.13 5.63
C ILE A 77 7.81 2.10 6.40
N VAL A 78 7.15 2.55 7.47
CA VAL A 78 6.38 1.68 8.36
C VAL A 78 4.92 2.12 8.34
N THR A 79 4.03 1.20 7.98
CA THR A 79 2.59 1.43 7.98
C THR A 79 1.95 0.62 9.10
N VAL A 80 1.24 1.31 9.99
CA VAL A 80 0.55 0.73 11.15
C VAL A 80 -0.94 0.70 10.87
N PHE A 81 -1.54 -0.48 10.97
CA PHE A 81 -2.94 -0.71 10.64
C PHE A 81 -3.80 -0.97 11.89
N ASP A 82 -4.79 -0.11 12.12
CA ASP A 82 -5.88 -0.36 13.09
C ASP A 82 -7.12 -0.85 12.32
N LEU A 83 -7.22 -2.18 12.20
CA LEU A 83 -8.24 -2.85 11.40
C LEU A 83 -9.43 -3.29 12.27
N THR A 84 -10.59 -2.69 12.05
CA THR A 84 -11.84 -3.01 12.78
C THR A 84 -12.79 -3.93 12.06
N ASP A 85 -12.68 -4.06 10.73
CA ASP A 85 -13.49 -4.93 9.86
C ASP A 85 -12.67 -6.06 9.24
N ASN A 86 -13.34 -7.10 8.72
CA ASN A 86 -12.67 -8.23 8.06
C ASN A 86 -11.83 -7.72 6.90
N TYR A 87 -10.53 -7.75 7.09
CA TYR A 87 -9.53 -7.31 6.15
C TYR A 87 -8.71 -8.51 5.70
N PHE A 88 -8.42 -8.54 4.40
CA PHE A 88 -7.59 -9.55 3.78
C PHE A 88 -6.72 -8.86 2.74
N GLU A 89 -5.43 -9.07 2.87
CA GLU A 89 -4.42 -8.56 1.95
C GLU A 89 -3.45 -9.68 1.62
N ILE A 90 -3.05 -9.71 0.35
CA ILE A 90 -1.98 -10.57 -0.15
C ILE A 90 -0.91 -9.64 -0.71
N GLU A 91 0.22 -9.60 -0.02
CA GLU A 91 1.42 -8.91 -0.51
C GLU A 91 2.44 -9.94 -0.98
N TYR A 92 2.97 -9.73 -2.20
CA TYR A 92 4.02 -10.55 -2.79
C TYR A 92 5.23 -9.67 -3.11
N CYS A 93 6.34 -9.93 -2.41
CA CYS A 93 7.59 -9.22 -2.58
C CYS A 93 8.53 -10.04 -3.48
N ILE A 94 8.92 -9.48 -4.62
CA ILE A 94 9.81 -10.14 -5.60
C ILE A 94 11.27 -10.04 -5.16
N ASP A 95 11.69 -8.88 -4.66
CA ASP A 95 13.05 -8.57 -4.19
C ASP A 95 12.99 -7.57 -3.03
N GLY A 96 13.98 -7.60 -2.13
CA GLY A 96 14.06 -6.77 -0.93
C GLY A 96 13.53 -7.45 0.34
N ARG A 97 13.17 -6.64 1.33
CA ARG A 97 12.67 -7.11 2.64
C ARG A 97 11.39 -6.38 3.00
N MET A 98 10.38 -7.17 3.34
CA MET A 98 9.12 -6.69 3.88
C MET A 98 8.82 -7.45 5.16
N TYR A 99 8.58 -6.70 6.23
CA TYR A 99 8.22 -7.22 7.53
C TYR A 99 6.80 -6.79 7.87
N ILE A 100 5.98 -7.76 8.23
CA ILE A 100 4.60 -7.54 8.67
C ILE A 100 4.47 -8.28 9.99
N GLU A 101 4.03 -7.57 11.02
CA GLU A 101 3.81 -8.09 12.35
C GLU A 101 2.37 -7.83 12.76
N ALA A 102 1.73 -8.83 13.36
CA ALA A 102 0.42 -8.69 13.95
C ALA A 102 0.57 -8.52 15.47
N GLU A 103 0.15 -7.37 16.00
CA GLU A 103 0.18 -7.11 17.45
C GLU A 103 -0.91 -7.90 18.23
N SER A 104 -1.84 -8.58 17.54
CA SER A 104 -2.97 -9.30 18.15
C SER A 104 -3.28 -10.63 17.46
N ILE A 105 -3.60 -11.66 18.25
CA ILE A 105 -3.96 -13.01 17.78
C ILE A 105 -5.37 -13.06 17.17
N TRP A 106 -6.18 -12.00 17.35
CA TRP A 106 -7.54 -11.87 16.80
C TRP A 106 -7.56 -11.20 15.42
N SER A 107 -6.39 -11.07 14.79
CA SER A 107 -6.22 -10.37 13.53
C SER A 107 -7.03 -11.01 12.40
N LYS A 108 -7.74 -10.14 11.69
CA LYS A 108 -8.52 -10.46 10.51
C LYS A 108 -7.53 -10.74 9.37
N LYS A 109 -7.67 -11.92 8.76
CA LYS A 109 -6.55 -12.68 8.16
C LYS A 109 -5.79 -11.90 7.08
N ILE A 110 -4.52 -11.58 7.33
CA ILE A 110 -3.54 -11.22 6.31
C ILE A 110 -2.87 -12.51 5.84
N VAL A 111 -2.84 -12.80 4.53
CA VAL A 111 -2.21 -14.02 3.98
C VAL A 111 -1.04 -13.63 3.10
N ARG A 112 0.16 -14.03 3.53
CA ARG A 112 1.41 -13.73 2.85
C ARG A 112 1.86 -14.87 1.94
N PHE A 113 2.29 -14.53 0.73
CA PHE A 113 3.15 -15.37 -0.08
C PHE A 113 4.48 -14.62 -0.24
N GLY A 114 5.56 -15.11 0.38
CA GLY A 114 6.87 -14.45 0.33
C GLY A 114 7.85 -15.18 -0.58
N CYS A 115 8.65 -14.45 -1.33
CA CYS A 115 9.83 -14.99 -1.99
C CYS A 115 10.97 -15.14 -0.95
N LEU A 116 11.63 -16.31 -0.98
CA LEU A 116 12.87 -16.61 -0.28
C LEU A 116 14.01 -16.28 -1.24
N LEU A 117 14.79 -15.25 -0.94
CA LEU A 117 16.17 -15.12 -1.43
C LEU A 117 17.07 -14.65 -0.27
#